data_AF-Q28FA1-F1
#
_entry.id   AF-Q28FA1-F1
#
_cell.length_a   1.000
_cell.length_b   1.000
_cell.length_c   1.000
_cell.angle_alpha   90.00
_cell.angle_beta   90.00
_cell.angle_gamma   90.00
#
_symmetry.space_group_name_H-M   'P 1'
#
loop_
_entity.id
_entity.type
_entity.pdbx_description
1 polymer ?
#
loop_
_entity_poly.entity_id
_entity_poly.type
_entity_poly.pdbx_seq_one_letter_code
_entity_poly.pdbx_strand_id
1 'polypeptide(L)'
;MAEDEDGSPEERLLFLPDRHVRYFQRSLQLLPEQCASLETNRLTIAFFALSGLDMLDSLNVINKSEIIEWIYSLQVLPTEDKSNLDRCGFRGSSCLGLPFNPSKGHGLYHPHDSGHIAMTYTAIASLLILGDDLSRVNKEACLAGLRALQLPDGSFCAVPEGSENDMRFVYCAACICYMLNDWSGMDMERSIDYIRRSMSYENALGQGAGLEAHGGSTFCGIASLCLMGKLEEVFSEKELNRIGRWCLMRQQNGFHGRPNKPVDTCYSFWVGATLMLLDIFKYTNFEKNRNFILSTQDRIVGGFAKWPDSHPDALHAYFGICGLSLIGEAGICEVHPALNVSLTTYKRLQQLHDTWKSKDCERNSDNMHIGT
;
A
#
# COMPACT_ATOMS: atom_id res chain seq x y z
N MET A 1 -2.50 -51.81 22.10
CA MET A 1 -1.06 -51.57 21.92
C MET A 1 -0.84 -51.05 20.52
N ALA A 2 -0.78 -49.72 20.42
CA ALA A 2 -0.06 -48.93 19.42
C ALA A 2 -0.35 -47.48 19.84
N GLU A 3 0.35 -47.06 20.90
CA GLU A 3 0.53 -45.65 21.23
C GLU A 3 1.60 -45.14 20.25
N ASP A 4 1.18 -44.34 19.27
CA ASP A 4 2.12 -43.54 18.49
C ASP A 4 2.41 -42.27 19.31
N GLU A 5 3.29 -42.42 20.29
CA GLU A 5 4.07 -41.33 20.86
C GLU A 5 5.19 -40.96 19.87
N ASP A 6 4.92 -40.05 18.94
CA ASP A 6 5.98 -39.24 18.33
C ASP A 6 5.67 -37.76 18.56
N GLY A 7 5.67 -37.39 19.84
CA GLY A 7 5.64 -36.01 20.29
C GLY A 7 7.05 -35.45 20.38
N SER A 8 7.73 -35.28 19.23
CA SER A 8 8.81 -34.29 19.20
C SER A 8 8.17 -32.93 19.56
N PRO A 9 8.72 -32.14 20.50
CA PRO A 9 8.15 -30.84 20.78
C PRO A 9 8.29 -30.02 19.49
N GLU A 10 7.18 -29.76 18.79
CA GLU A 10 7.16 -28.84 17.65
C GLU A 10 7.93 -27.58 18.08
N GLU A 11 9.10 -27.36 17.47
CA GLU A 11 9.95 -26.24 17.83
C GLU A 11 9.13 -24.97 17.59
N ARG A 12 8.68 -24.34 18.69
CA ARG A 12 7.80 -23.18 18.59
C ARG A 12 8.53 -22.10 17.82
N LEU A 13 8.13 -21.86 16.58
CA LEU A 13 8.77 -20.89 15.71
C LEU A 13 8.65 -19.51 16.37
N LEU A 14 9.80 -18.89 16.61
CA LEU A 14 9.92 -17.58 17.22
C LEU A 14 10.05 -16.53 16.12
N PHE A 15 9.40 -15.38 16.33
CA PHE A 15 9.60 -14.20 15.49
C PHE A 15 10.99 -13.59 15.77
N LEU A 16 11.72 -13.21 14.71
CA LEU A 16 13.12 -12.76 14.79
C LEU A 16 13.27 -11.27 14.42
N PRO A 17 12.76 -10.32 15.22
CA PRO A 17 12.65 -8.90 14.86
C PRO A 17 13.98 -8.28 14.40
N ASP A 18 15.07 -8.51 15.13
CA ASP A 18 16.40 -7.95 14.79
C ASP A 18 16.93 -8.42 13.43
N ARG A 19 16.51 -9.59 12.94
CA ARG A 19 16.87 -10.06 11.60
C ARG A 19 16.04 -9.36 10.54
N HIS A 20 14.76 -9.14 10.80
CA HIS A 20 13.88 -8.38 9.89
C HIS A 20 14.29 -6.91 9.78
N VAL A 21 14.67 -6.26 10.89
CA VAL A 21 15.22 -4.90 10.87
C VAL A 21 16.45 -4.83 9.97
N ARG A 22 17.43 -5.73 10.16
CA ARG A 22 18.63 -5.79 9.31
C ARG A 22 18.31 -6.13 7.86
N TYR A 23 17.27 -6.94 7.62
CA TYR A 23 16.78 -7.24 6.27
C TYR A 23 16.30 -5.99 5.55
N PHE A 24 15.43 -5.21 6.17
CA PHE A 24 14.96 -3.96 5.56
C PHE A 24 16.06 -2.90 5.43
N GLN A 25 17.02 -2.83 6.36
CA GLN A 25 18.19 -1.97 6.18
C GLN A 25 18.97 -2.32 4.90
N ARG A 26 19.22 -3.61 4.62
CA ARG A 26 19.90 -4.03 3.39
C ARG A 26 19.09 -3.69 2.14
N SER A 27 17.77 -3.87 2.19
CA SER A 27 16.87 -3.52 1.08
C SER A 27 16.91 -2.04 0.70
N LEU A 28 17.29 -1.15 1.63
CA LEU A 28 17.46 0.29 1.38
C LEU A 28 18.88 0.70 0.93
N GLN A 29 19.84 -0.23 0.96
CA GLN A 29 21.22 0.05 0.60
C GLN A 29 21.50 -0.32 -0.86
N LEU A 30 21.76 -1.60 -1.12
CA LEU A 30 22.14 -2.12 -2.43
C LEU A 30 21.40 -3.43 -2.66
N LEU A 31 20.88 -3.58 -3.87
CA LEU A 31 20.24 -4.80 -4.33
C LEU A 31 21.14 -5.52 -5.33
N PRO A 32 21.18 -6.86 -5.34
CA PRO A 32 21.89 -7.62 -6.36
C PRO A 32 21.34 -7.34 -7.77
N GLU A 33 22.16 -7.54 -8.81
CA GLU A 33 21.76 -7.36 -10.23
C GLU A 33 20.54 -8.23 -10.61
N GLN A 34 20.34 -9.36 -9.95
CA GLN A 34 19.17 -10.22 -10.12
C GLN A 34 17.85 -9.48 -9.86
N CYS A 35 17.88 -8.36 -9.13
CA CYS A 35 16.75 -7.48 -8.87
C CYS A 35 16.57 -6.38 -9.94
N ALA A 36 17.31 -6.39 -11.07
CA ALA A 36 17.23 -5.35 -12.10
C ALA A 36 15.83 -5.15 -12.69
N SER A 37 15.00 -6.20 -12.71
CA SER A 37 13.59 -6.11 -13.12
C SER A 37 12.74 -5.21 -12.21
N LEU A 38 13.24 -4.88 -11.02
CA LEU A 38 12.60 -3.98 -10.06
C LEU A 38 13.03 -2.52 -10.24
N GLU A 39 13.91 -2.18 -11.20
CA GLU A 39 14.47 -0.84 -11.36
C GLU A 39 13.36 0.24 -11.41
N THR A 40 12.33 0.05 -12.23
CA THR A 40 11.21 0.99 -12.37
C THR A 40 10.22 0.97 -11.20
N ASN A 41 10.44 0.11 -10.20
CA ASN A 41 9.59 -0.07 -9.02
C ASN A 41 10.39 0.07 -7.71
N ARG A 42 11.61 0.64 -7.75
CA ARG A 42 12.48 0.76 -6.57
C ARG A 42 11.83 1.55 -5.43
N LEU A 43 10.99 2.53 -5.74
CA LEU A 43 10.24 3.27 -4.72
C LEU A 43 9.26 2.40 -3.93
N THR A 44 8.64 1.40 -4.56
CA THR A 44 7.81 0.41 -3.85
C THR A 44 8.65 -0.49 -2.95
N ILE A 45 9.86 -0.87 -3.39
CA ILE A 45 10.79 -1.64 -2.55
C ILE A 45 11.24 -0.83 -1.33
N ALA A 46 11.53 0.46 -1.53
CA ALA A 46 11.81 1.38 -0.45
C ALA A 46 10.62 1.51 0.50
N PHE A 47 9.40 1.64 -0.02
CA PHE A 47 8.18 1.64 0.81
C PHE A 47 8.05 0.38 1.67
N PHE A 48 8.25 -0.82 1.12
CA PHE A 48 8.19 -2.05 1.90
C PHE A 48 9.23 -2.08 3.02
N ALA A 49 10.44 -1.58 2.77
CA ALA A 49 11.49 -1.53 3.77
C ALA A 49 11.25 -0.45 4.83
N LEU A 50 10.82 0.75 4.42
CA LEU A 50 10.52 1.87 5.32
C LEU A 50 9.31 1.56 6.20
N SER A 51 8.21 1.11 5.59
CA SER A 51 7.00 0.73 6.32
C SER A 51 7.27 -0.51 7.19
N GLY A 52 8.08 -1.47 6.72
CA GLY A 52 8.52 -2.60 7.53
C GLY A 52 9.33 -2.18 8.76
N LEU A 53 10.24 -1.22 8.63
CA LEU A 53 10.98 -0.64 9.76
C LEU A 53 10.07 0.16 10.71
N ASP A 54 9.09 0.90 10.18
CA ASP A 54 8.06 1.60 10.97
C ASP A 54 7.20 0.62 11.78
N MET A 55 6.76 -0.46 11.15
CA MET A 55 6.02 -1.55 11.80
C MET A 55 6.82 -2.27 12.89
N LEU A 56 8.15 -2.21 12.85
CA LEU A 56 9.06 -2.75 13.87
C LEU A 56 9.64 -1.67 14.79
N ASP A 57 9.07 -0.45 14.80
CA ASP A 57 9.51 0.70 15.58
C ASP A 57 11.03 0.97 15.49
N SER A 58 11.59 0.80 14.29
CA SER A 58 13.03 0.77 14.03
C SER A 58 13.45 1.80 12.97
N LEU A 59 12.67 2.85 12.71
CA LEU A 59 13.04 3.91 11.76
C LEU A 59 14.26 4.75 12.20
N ASN A 60 14.75 4.59 13.43
CA ASN A 60 15.96 5.23 13.94
C ASN A 60 17.26 4.66 13.32
N VAL A 61 17.20 3.49 12.68
CA VAL A 61 18.38 2.82 12.10
C VAL A 61 18.77 3.31 10.70
N ILE A 62 18.07 4.32 10.18
CA ILE A 62 18.24 4.88 8.83
C ILE A 62 18.37 6.41 8.88
N ASN A 63 19.00 6.99 7.86
CA ASN A 63 19.05 8.44 7.68
C ASN A 63 17.78 8.93 6.98
N LYS A 64 16.79 9.37 7.77
CA LYS A 64 15.48 9.82 7.26
C LYS A 64 15.62 10.97 6.26
N SER A 65 16.46 11.95 6.56
CA SER A 65 16.62 13.16 5.73
C SER A 65 17.15 12.84 4.34
N GLU A 66 18.14 11.96 4.23
CA GLU A 66 18.71 11.55 2.92
C GLU A 66 17.68 10.81 2.06
N ILE A 67 16.90 9.92 2.68
CA ILE A 67 15.85 9.18 1.97
C ILE A 67 14.71 10.11 1.55
N ILE A 68 14.33 11.09 2.38
CA ILE A 68 13.37 12.12 2.02
C ILE A 68 13.84 12.90 0.78
N GLU A 69 15.10 13.36 0.75
CA GLU A 69 15.65 14.05 -0.42
C GLU A 69 15.64 13.15 -1.67
N TRP A 70 15.97 11.87 -1.52
CA TRP A 70 15.89 10.90 -2.60
C TRP A 70 14.45 10.73 -3.12
N ILE A 71 13.45 10.56 -2.25
CA ILE A 71 12.04 10.43 -2.68
C ILE A 71 11.60 11.71 -3.41
N TYR A 72 11.94 12.89 -2.89
CA TYR A 72 11.63 14.15 -3.55
C TYR A 72 12.35 14.33 -4.89
N SER A 73 13.48 13.66 -5.11
CA SER A 73 14.13 13.64 -6.42
C SER A 73 13.34 12.90 -7.49
N LEU A 74 12.42 12.03 -7.07
CA LEU A 74 11.57 11.24 -7.96
C LEU A 74 10.27 11.96 -8.32
N GLN A 75 9.95 13.10 -7.72
CA GLN A 75 8.74 13.86 -8.06
C GLN A 75 8.85 14.42 -9.49
N VAL A 76 7.83 14.17 -10.30
CA VAL A 76 7.63 14.81 -11.61
C VAL A 76 6.86 16.09 -11.35
N LEU A 77 7.59 17.20 -11.27
CA LEU A 77 7.04 18.53 -11.07
C LEU A 77 6.48 19.10 -12.38
N PRO A 78 5.51 20.03 -12.30
CA PRO A 78 5.08 20.77 -13.48
C PRO A 78 6.23 21.62 -14.02
N THR A 79 6.33 21.69 -15.35
CA THR A 79 7.19 22.63 -16.07
C THR A 79 6.74 24.07 -15.81
N GLU A 80 7.58 25.04 -16.20
CA GLU A 80 7.28 26.47 -16.00
C GLU A 80 5.97 26.90 -16.69
N ASP A 81 5.73 26.38 -17.90
CA ASP A 81 4.50 26.58 -18.68
C ASP A 81 3.33 25.67 -18.24
N LYS A 82 3.55 24.76 -17.28
CA LYS A 82 2.59 23.78 -16.76
C LYS A 82 1.96 22.88 -17.82
N SER A 83 2.66 22.64 -18.94
CA SER A 83 2.14 21.84 -20.05
C SER A 83 2.09 20.33 -19.77
N ASN A 84 2.77 19.84 -18.72
CA ASN A 84 2.85 18.43 -18.35
C ASN A 84 2.06 18.04 -17.08
N LEU A 85 1.02 18.81 -16.72
CA LEU A 85 0.24 18.56 -15.49
C LEU A 85 -0.38 17.16 -15.44
N ASP A 86 -0.81 16.63 -16.58
CA ASP A 86 -1.34 15.28 -16.78
C ASP A 86 -0.31 14.16 -16.56
N ARG A 87 0.98 14.50 -16.49
CA ARG A 87 2.10 13.56 -16.29
C ARG A 87 2.75 13.67 -14.91
N CYS A 88 2.28 14.58 -14.07
CA CYS A 88 2.87 14.82 -12.75
C CYS A 88 2.53 13.68 -11.76
N GLY A 89 3.39 13.51 -10.75
CA GLY A 89 3.34 12.40 -9.79
C GLY A 89 4.74 12.04 -9.32
N PHE A 90 5.03 10.76 -9.09
CA PHE A 90 6.38 10.28 -8.76
C PHE A 90 6.83 9.18 -9.71
N ARG A 91 8.13 9.17 -10.01
CA ARG A 91 8.84 8.11 -10.73
C ARG A 91 9.12 6.94 -9.77
N GLY A 92 9.35 5.75 -10.32
CA GLY A 92 9.79 4.61 -9.51
C GLY A 92 11.30 4.57 -9.23
N SER A 93 12.10 5.21 -10.08
CA SER A 93 13.53 5.43 -9.88
C SER A 93 14.05 6.55 -10.80
N SER A 94 15.37 6.74 -10.85
CA SER A 94 16.06 7.68 -11.73
C SER A 94 16.55 7.07 -13.05
N CYS A 95 15.97 5.94 -13.50
CA CYS A 95 16.43 5.21 -14.68
C CYS A 95 16.40 6.01 -16.00
N LEU A 96 15.60 7.07 -16.09
CA LEU A 96 15.55 7.98 -17.24
C LEU A 96 16.78 8.91 -17.35
N GLY A 97 17.68 8.92 -16.35
CA GLY A 97 18.92 9.70 -16.39
C GLY A 97 18.72 11.20 -16.18
N LEU A 98 17.58 11.63 -15.63
CA LEU A 98 17.34 13.03 -15.27
C LEU A 98 18.26 13.46 -14.11
N PRO A 99 18.75 14.71 -14.11
CA PRO A 99 19.57 15.24 -13.02
C PRO A 99 18.84 15.15 -11.67
N PHE A 100 19.58 14.80 -10.62
CA PHE A 100 19.04 14.78 -9.26
C PHE A 100 18.55 16.17 -8.84
N ASN A 101 17.23 16.31 -8.62
CA ASN A 101 16.60 17.53 -8.14
C ASN A 101 15.57 17.17 -7.07
N PRO A 102 15.84 17.40 -5.77
CA PRO A 102 14.94 17.06 -4.66
C PRO A 102 13.78 18.06 -4.53
N SER A 103 12.98 18.16 -5.60
CA SER A 103 11.80 19.02 -5.72
C SER A 103 12.06 20.51 -5.47
N LYS A 104 13.10 21.06 -6.10
CA LYS A 104 13.45 22.48 -6.05
C LYS A 104 13.20 23.13 -7.42
N GLY A 105 12.46 24.24 -7.43
CA GLY A 105 12.15 24.99 -8.66
C GLY A 105 11.10 24.29 -9.53
N HIS A 106 11.17 24.51 -10.85
CA HIS A 106 10.26 23.92 -11.83
C HIS A 106 10.77 22.57 -12.34
N GLY A 107 9.85 21.75 -12.87
CA GLY A 107 10.19 20.50 -13.55
C GLY A 107 10.96 20.74 -14.85
N LEU A 108 11.85 19.81 -15.18
CA LEU A 108 12.53 19.78 -16.48
C LEU A 108 11.64 19.03 -17.47
N TYR A 109 11.43 19.60 -18.65
CA TYR A 109 10.73 18.91 -19.72
C TYR A 109 11.55 17.72 -20.21
N HIS A 110 10.92 16.55 -20.32
CA HIS A 110 11.48 15.37 -20.97
C HIS A 110 10.36 14.58 -21.68
N PRO A 111 10.55 14.14 -22.95
CA PRO A 111 9.46 13.58 -23.75
C PRO A 111 8.79 12.34 -23.15
N HIS A 112 9.52 11.52 -22.39
CA HIS A 112 9.05 10.26 -21.82
C HIS A 112 9.06 10.23 -20.29
N ASP A 113 9.11 11.41 -19.67
CA ASP A 113 9.09 11.50 -18.20
C ASP A 113 7.67 11.74 -17.68
N SER A 114 7.20 10.80 -16.87
CA SER A 114 5.88 10.84 -16.25
C SER A 114 5.89 10.11 -14.91
N GLY A 115 4.91 10.46 -14.07
CA GLY A 115 4.64 9.75 -12.84
C GLY A 115 3.96 8.41 -13.10
N HIS A 116 4.11 7.49 -12.15
CA HIS A 116 3.40 6.21 -12.12
C HIS A 116 2.54 6.15 -10.86
N ILE A 117 1.26 5.78 -10.98
CA ILE A 117 0.28 5.87 -9.87
C ILE A 117 0.71 5.13 -8.60
N ALA A 118 1.23 3.91 -8.72
CA ALA A 118 1.73 3.15 -7.58
C ALA A 118 2.99 3.78 -6.94
N MET A 119 3.79 4.51 -7.73
CA MET A 119 4.96 5.24 -7.23
C MET A 119 4.52 6.53 -6.54
N THR A 120 3.53 7.25 -7.07
CA THR A 120 2.92 8.40 -6.39
C THR A 120 2.33 7.99 -5.03
N TYR A 121 1.59 6.87 -4.98
CA TYR A 121 1.09 6.30 -3.73
C TYR A 121 2.23 6.00 -2.75
N THR A 122 3.20 5.17 -3.15
CA THR A 122 4.28 4.72 -2.25
C THR A 122 5.24 5.84 -1.87
N ALA A 123 5.43 6.86 -2.72
CA ALA A 123 6.18 8.07 -2.41
C ALA A 123 5.56 8.83 -1.24
N ILE A 124 4.27 9.18 -1.36
CA ILE A 124 3.56 9.97 -0.36
C ILE A 124 3.48 9.18 0.96
N ALA A 125 3.17 7.88 0.89
CA ALA A 125 3.18 7.01 2.07
C ALA A 125 4.56 6.96 2.73
N SER A 126 5.65 6.84 1.96
CA SER A 126 7.02 6.80 2.49
C SER A 126 7.44 8.15 3.11
N LEU A 127 7.11 9.27 2.47
CA LEU A 127 7.35 10.61 3.00
C LEU A 127 6.63 10.80 4.32
N LEU A 128 5.35 10.39 4.39
CA LEU A 128 4.60 10.36 5.63
C LEU A 128 5.36 9.53 6.64
N ILE A 129 5.60 8.23 6.44
CA ILE A 129 6.33 7.33 7.35
C ILE A 129 7.58 8.00 7.94
N LEU A 130 8.39 8.62 7.10
CA LEU A 130 9.64 9.30 7.46
C LEU A 130 9.46 10.59 8.29
N GLY A 131 8.26 11.13 8.38
CA GLY A 131 7.92 12.31 9.17
C GLY A 131 7.95 13.62 8.40
N ASP A 132 7.95 13.57 7.07
CA ASP A 132 7.81 14.75 6.24
C ASP A 132 6.34 15.25 6.26
N ASP A 133 6.16 16.57 6.12
CA ASP A 133 4.86 17.25 6.18
C ASP A 133 4.18 17.40 4.81
N LEU A 134 4.79 16.84 3.76
CA LEU A 134 4.36 16.90 2.36
C LEU A 134 4.32 18.33 1.79
N SER A 135 4.96 19.31 2.43
CA SER A 135 4.96 20.72 1.98
C SER A 135 5.61 20.91 0.60
N ARG A 136 6.52 20.02 0.20
CA ARG A 136 7.18 20.02 -1.11
C ARG A 136 6.47 19.14 -2.15
N VAL A 137 5.41 18.44 -1.77
CA VAL A 137 4.56 17.72 -2.72
C VAL A 137 3.68 18.75 -3.44
N ASN A 138 3.78 18.79 -4.77
CA ASN A 138 2.87 19.59 -5.57
C ASN A 138 1.53 18.85 -5.67
N LYS A 139 0.66 19.05 -4.67
CA LYS A 139 -0.61 18.34 -4.51
C LYS A 139 -1.50 18.48 -5.74
N GLU A 140 -1.68 19.72 -6.22
CA GLU A 140 -2.50 20.01 -7.40
C GLU A 140 -2.00 19.28 -8.65
N ALA A 141 -0.69 19.25 -8.87
CA ALA A 141 -0.11 18.53 -10.00
C ALA A 141 -0.27 17.02 -9.86
N CYS A 142 -0.08 16.46 -8.66
CA CYS A 142 -0.35 15.03 -8.41
C CYS A 142 -1.81 14.65 -8.67
N LEU A 143 -2.76 15.50 -8.25
CA LEU A 143 -4.20 15.27 -8.47
C LEU A 143 -4.59 15.47 -9.95
N ALA A 144 -3.95 16.41 -10.67
CA ALA A 144 -4.14 16.56 -12.11
C ALA A 144 -3.63 15.33 -12.89
N GLY A 145 -2.45 14.83 -12.56
CA GLY A 145 -1.93 13.58 -13.10
C GLY A 145 -2.84 12.40 -12.78
N LEU A 146 -3.32 12.30 -11.53
CA LEU A 146 -4.23 11.23 -11.12
C LEU A 146 -5.55 11.22 -11.91
N ARG A 147 -6.16 12.39 -12.13
CA ARG A 147 -7.36 12.52 -12.97
C ARG A 147 -7.13 12.05 -14.40
N ALA A 148 -5.96 12.35 -14.96
CA ALA A 148 -5.62 11.95 -16.33
C ALA A 148 -5.50 10.43 -16.51
N LEU A 149 -5.26 9.69 -15.42
CA LEU A 149 -5.15 8.23 -15.44
C LEU A 149 -6.49 7.50 -15.37
N GLN A 150 -7.58 8.18 -14.98
CA GLN A 150 -8.88 7.54 -14.84
C GLN A 150 -9.53 7.30 -16.20
N LEU A 151 -10.04 6.08 -16.41
CA LEU A 151 -10.73 5.65 -17.62
C LEU A 151 -12.25 5.88 -17.52
N PRO A 152 -12.97 5.86 -18.66
CA PRO A 152 -14.43 6.02 -18.68
C PRO A 152 -15.19 4.98 -17.84
N ASP A 153 -14.63 3.79 -17.66
CA ASP A 153 -15.23 2.73 -16.86
C ASP A 153 -15.01 2.89 -15.35
N GLY A 154 -14.25 3.91 -14.92
CA GLY A 154 -13.96 4.22 -13.52
C GLY A 154 -12.66 3.63 -12.98
N SER A 155 -12.00 2.72 -13.71
CA SER A 155 -10.68 2.22 -13.35
C SER A 155 -9.58 3.22 -13.71
N PHE A 156 -8.33 2.88 -13.38
CA PHE A 156 -7.17 3.73 -13.63
C PHE A 156 -6.11 2.97 -14.41
N CYS A 157 -5.42 3.65 -15.31
CA CYS A 157 -4.10 3.23 -15.81
C CYS A 157 -3.00 3.58 -14.79
N ALA A 158 -1.81 3.02 -15.01
CA ALA A 158 -0.64 3.27 -14.19
C ALA A 158 0.10 4.55 -14.57
N VAL A 159 0.18 4.84 -15.87
CA VAL A 159 0.95 5.93 -16.48
C VAL A 159 0.15 6.59 -17.61
N PRO A 160 0.36 7.88 -17.90
CA PRO A 160 -0.41 8.62 -18.91
C PRO A 160 -0.13 8.16 -20.34
N GLU A 161 1.01 7.50 -20.59
CA GLU A 161 1.35 6.90 -21.88
C GLU A 161 0.47 5.67 -22.22
N GLY A 162 -0.25 5.13 -21.24
CA GLY A 162 -1.07 3.94 -21.35
C GLY A 162 -0.43 2.70 -20.71
N SER A 163 -1.27 1.87 -20.09
CA SER A 163 -0.91 0.60 -19.47
C SER A 163 -2.15 -0.29 -19.38
N GLU A 164 -2.05 -1.42 -18.70
CA GLU A 164 -3.23 -2.11 -18.19
C GLU A 164 -3.99 -1.26 -17.17
N ASN A 165 -5.27 -1.59 -16.95
CA ASN A 165 -6.14 -0.95 -15.98
C ASN A 165 -6.89 -2.00 -15.15
N ASP A 166 -6.82 -1.90 -13.82
CA ASP A 166 -7.52 -2.79 -12.90
C ASP A 166 -7.63 -2.22 -11.49
N MET A 167 -8.20 -3.03 -10.60
CA MET A 167 -8.46 -2.70 -9.19
C MET A 167 -7.21 -2.25 -8.40
N ARG A 168 -5.99 -2.65 -8.80
CA ARG A 168 -4.75 -2.21 -8.14
C ARG A 168 -4.61 -0.69 -8.20
N PHE A 169 -4.93 -0.11 -9.35
CA PHE A 169 -4.75 1.33 -9.57
C PHE A 169 -5.92 2.14 -9.00
N VAL A 170 -7.11 1.56 -8.88
CA VAL A 170 -8.21 2.14 -8.09
C VAL A 170 -7.79 2.32 -6.63
N TYR A 171 -7.16 1.31 -6.03
CA TYR A 171 -6.64 1.40 -4.66
C TYR A 171 -5.51 2.43 -4.51
N CYS A 172 -4.58 2.49 -5.48
CA CYS A 172 -3.54 3.52 -5.47
C CYS A 172 -4.16 4.93 -5.52
N ALA A 173 -5.15 5.14 -6.38
CA ALA A 173 -5.87 6.42 -6.49
C ALA A 173 -6.55 6.79 -5.16
N ALA A 174 -7.26 5.85 -4.55
CA ALA A 174 -7.95 6.07 -3.27
C ALA A 174 -6.96 6.45 -2.16
N CYS A 175 -5.81 5.78 -2.08
CA CYS A 175 -4.76 6.13 -1.11
C CYS A 175 -4.17 7.51 -1.35
N ILE A 176 -3.91 7.90 -2.61
CA ILE A 176 -3.38 9.23 -2.94
C ILE A 176 -4.37 10.30 -2.52
N CYS A 177 -5.64 10.20 -2.95
CA CYS A 177 -6.69 11.14 -2.57
C CYS A 177 -6.85 11.24 -1.05
N TYR A 178 -6.86 10.09 -0.36
CA TYR A 178 -6.96 10.04 1.09
C TYR A 178 -5.79 10.74 1.78
N MET A 179 -4.54 10.42 1.40
CA MET A 179 -3.35 11.02 2.02
C MET A 179 -3.23 12.52 1.74
N LEU A 180 -3.63 12.97 0.55
CA LEU A 180 -3.66 14.39 0.19
C LEU A 180 -4.88 15.13 0.77
N ASN A 181 -5.82 14.40 1.38
CA ASN A 181 -7.11 14.92 1.88
C ASN A 181 -7.90 15.69 0.82
N ASP A 182 -7.84 15.23 -0.43
CA ASP A 182 -8.57 15.81 -1.55
C ASP A 182 -8.96 14.72 -2.55
N TRP A 183 -10.26 14.56 -2.76
CA TRP A 183 -10.84 13.59 -3.69
C TRP A 183 -11.06 14.14 -5.10
N SER A 184 -10.67 15.39 -5.37
CA SER A 184 -10.69 15.99 -6.71
C SER A 184 -9.82 15.23 -7.72
N GLY A 185 -8.91 14.36 -7.25
CA GLY A 185 -8.07 13.49 -8.07
C GLY A 185 -8.81 12.39 -8.83
N MET A 186 -10.10 12.16 -8.56
CA MET A 186 -10.90 11.13 -9.23
C MET A 186 -12.38 11.47 -9.35
N ASP A 187 -13.05 10.90 -10.35
CA ASP A 187 -14.49 10.67 -10.33
C ASP A 187 -14.78 9.47 -9.41
N MET A 188 -15.20 9.77 -8.17
CA MET A 188 -15.46 8.77 -7.13
C MET A 188 -16.63 7.85 -7.51
N GLU A 189 -17.70 8.39 -8.09
CA GLU A 189 -18.90 7.61 -8.45
C GLU A 189 -18.59 6.56 -9.52
N ARG A 190 -17.78 6.93 -10.54
CA ARG A 190 -17.32 5.94 -11.52
C ARG A 190 -16.43 4.86 -10.91
N SER A 191 -15.54 5.25 -9.99
CA SER A 191 -14.69 4.29 -9.29
C SER A 191 -15.52 3.32 -8.45
N ILE A 192 -16.55 3.82 -7.76
CA ILE A 192 -17.52 3.00 -7.01
C ILE A 192 -18.23 2.03 -7.96
N ASP A 193 -18.71 2.51 -9.11
CA ASP A 193 -19.38 1.66 -10.09
C ASP A 193 -18.44 0.56 -10.66
N TYR A 194 -17.17 0.88 -10.93
CA TYR A 194 -16.16 -0.10 -11.30
C TYR A 194 -15.97 -1.17 -10.21
N ILE A 195 -15.86 -0.74 -8.95
CA ILE A 195 -15.75 -1.64 -7.79
C ILE A 195 -16.97 -2.56 -7.70
N ARG A 196 -18.19 -2.02 -7.82
CA ARG A 196 -19.42 -2.82 -7.82
C ARG A 196 -19.46 -3.84 -8.95
N ARG A 197 -19.15 -3.43 -10.18
CA ARG A 197 -19.13 -4.30 -11.37
C ARG A 197 -18.08 -5.41 -11.29
N SER A 198 -17.03 -5.24 -10.48
CA SER A 198 -15.99 -6.25 -10.28
C SER A 198 -16.40 -7.43 -9.39
N MET A 199 -17.55 -7.34 -8.69
CA MET A 199 -18.05 -8.45 -7.88
C MET A 199 -18.44 -9.62 -8.79
N SER A 200 -17.75 -10.75 -8.62
CA SER A 200 -18.00 -11.96 -9.40
C SER A 200 -19.16 -12.78 -8.82
N TYR A 201 -19.54 -13.85 -9.52
CA TYR A 201 -20.52 -14.83 -9.02
C TYR A 201 -20.05 -15.56 -7.75
N GLU A 202 -18.75 -15.53 -7.45
CA GLU A 202 -18.18 -16.09 -6.22
C GLU A 202 -18.49 -15.21 -5.00
N ASN A 203 -19.06 -14.02 -5.23
CA ASN A 203 -19.39 -13.00 -4.24
C ASN A 203 -18.17 -12.34 -3.59
N ALA A 204 -17.08 -12.20 -4.35
CA ALA A 204 -15.93 -11.38 -4.02
C ALA A 204 -15.42 -10.69 -5.30
N LEU A 205 -14.49 -9.76 -5.16
CA LEU A 205 -14.12 -8.86 -6.25
C LEU A 205 -12.97 -9.43 -7.08
N GLY A 206 -13.15 -9.46 -8.39
CA GLY A 206 -12.09 -9.70 -9.36
C GLY A 206 -11.31 -8.43 -9.71
N GLN A 207 -10.32 -8.56 -10.59
CA GLN A 207 -9.53 -7.40 -11.06
C GLN A 207 -10.37 -6.37 -11.84
N GLY A 208 -11.49 -6.83 -12.42
CA GLY A 208 -12.47 -6.07 -13.18
C GLY A 208 -13.69 -6.94 -13.45
N ALA A 209 -14.70 -6.38 -14.13
CA ALA A 209 -15.96 -7.08 -14.38
C ALA A 209 -15.75 -8.39 -15.15
N GLY A 210 -16.38 -9.47 -14.67
CA GLY A 210 -16.32 -10.80 -15.29
C GLY A 210 -15.03 -11.61 -15.03
N LEU A 211 -14.06 -11.06 -14.29
CA LEU A 211 -12.84 -11.77 -13.92
C LEU A 211 -13.01 -12.54 -12.60
N GLU A 212 -12.19 -13.58 -12.42
CA GLU A 212 -12.16 -14.43 -11.22
C GLU A 212 -11.94 -13.59 -9.95
N ALA A 213 -12.68 -13.89 -8.87
CA ALA A 213 -12.48 -13.21 -7.60
C ALA A 213 -11.09 -13.51 -7.05
N HIS A 214 -10.43 -12.50 -6.49
CA HIS A 214 -9.07 -12.64 -5.98
C HIS A 214 -8.87 -11.85 -4.69
N GLY A 215 -8.10 -12.40 -3.74
CA GLY A 215 -7.88 -11.78 -2.42
C GLY A 215 -7.25 -10.39 -2.53
N GLY A 216 -6.30 -10.22 -3.45
CA GLY A 216 -5.70 -8.91 -3.75
C GLY A 216 -6.69 -7.87 -4.28
N SER A 217 -7.50 -8.18 -5.31
CA SER A 217 -8.50 -7.22 -5.81
C SER A 217 -9.66 -7.00 -4.83
N THR A 218 -10.03 -8.02 -4.05
CA THR A 218 -11.00 -7.89 -2.97
C THR A 218 -10.51 -6.92 -1.90
N PHE A 219 -9.24 -7.04 -1.48
CA PHE A 219 -8.63 -6.03 -0.64
C PHE A 219 -8.68 -4.65 -1.28
N CYS A 220 -8.19 -4.51 -2.51
CA CYS A 220 -8.10 -3.21 -3.17
C CYS A 220 -9.48 -2.52 -3.25
N GLY A 221 -10.54 -3.24 -3.63
CA GLY A 221 -11.88 -2.66 -3.71
C GLY A 221 -12.48 -2.33 -2.33
N ILE A 222 -12.42 -3.26 -1.37
CA ILE A 222 -12.96 -3.03 -0.02
C ILE A 222 -12.21 -1.90 0.70
N ALA A 223 -10.87 -1.92 0.67
CA ALA A 223 -10.05 -0.87 1.26
C ALA A 223 -10.29 0.49 0.60
N SER A 224 -10.47 0.55 -0.72
CA SER A 224 -10.84 1.80 -1.41
C SER A 224 -12.16 2.36 -0.91
N LEU A 225 -13.20 1.53 -0.80
CA LEU A 225 -14.51 1.94 -0.28
C LEU A 225 -14.44 2.36 1.19
N CYS A 226 -13.61 1.72 2.01
CA CYS A 226 -13.37 2.14 3.39
C CYS A 226 -12.69 3.52 3.44
N LEU A 227 -11.68 3.77 2.62
CA LEU A 227 -10.99 5.08 2.54
C LEU A 227 -11.96 6.18 2.07
N MET A 228 -12.85 5.86 1.13
CA MET A 228 -13.91 6.76 0.66
C MET A 228 -15.02 7.00 1.70
N GLY A 229 -15.12 6.15 2.73
CA GLY A 229 -16.23 6.17 3.69
C GLY A 229 -17.57 5.69 3.10
N LYS A 230 -17.52 4.80 2.12
CA LYS A 230 -18.66 4.41 1.27
C LYS A 230 -19.00 2.92 1.31
N LEU A 231 -18.32 2.11 2.13
CA LEU A 231 -18.50 0.65 2.14
C LEU A 231 -19.97 0.22 2.34
N GLU A 232 -20.62 0.72 3.39
CA GLU A 232 -22.01 0.39 3.76
C GLU A 232 -23.06 1.04 2.83
N GLU A 233 -22.69 2.13 2.15
CA GLU A 233 -23.53 2.76 1.14
C GLU A 233 -23.54 1.94 -0.15
N VAL A 234 -22.38 1.37 -0.49
CA VAL A 234 -22.18 0.63 -1.72
C VAL A 234 -22.69 -0.80 -1.58
N PHE A 235 -22.24 -1.57 -0.60
CA PHE A 235 -22.66 -2.96 -0.45
C PHE A 235 -23.69 -3.10 0.67
N SER A 236 -24.81 -3.74 0.35
CA SER A 236 -25.81 -4.12 1.35
C SER A 236 -25.23 -5.11 2.36
N GLU A 237 -25.81 -5.18 3.56
CA GLU A 237 -25.43 -6.16 4.59
C GLU A 237 -25.39 -7.60 4.04
N LYS A 238 -26.32 -7.95 3.15
CA LYS A 238 -26.35 -9.27 2.49
C LYS A 238 -25.15 -9.48 1.56
N GLU A 239 -24.74 -8.47 0.82
CA GLU A 239 -23.56 -8.53 -0.05
C GLU A 239 -22.27 -8.58 0.78
N LEU A 240 -22.15 -7.75 1.82
CA LEU A 240 -21.01 -7.77 2.76
C LEU A 240 -20.87 -9.13 3.45
N ASN A 241 -21.97 -9.75 3.87
CA ASN A 241 -21.97 -11.10 4.42
C ASN A 241 -21.45 -12.16 3.42
N ARG A 242 -21.76 -12.01 2.12
CA ARG A 242 -21.28 -12.92 1.09
C ARG A 242 -19.79 -12.71 0.79
N ILE A 243 -19.33 -11.46 0.74
CA ILE A 243 -17.91 -11.11 0.61
C ILE A 243 -17.13 -11.65 1.81
N GLY A 244 -17.65 -11.44 3.01
CA GLY A 244 -17.07 -11.95 4.26
C GLY A 244 -16.97 -13.47 4.26
N ARG A 245 -18.01 -14.17 3.80
CA ARG A 245 -17.96 -15.64 3.63
C ARG A 245 -16.84 -16.05 2.68
N TRP A 246 -16.73 -15.43 1.50
CA TRP A 246 -15.69 -15.77 0.53
C TRP A 246 -14.28 -15.55 1.11
N CYS A 247 -14.08 -14.44 1.82
CA CYS A 247 -12.80 -14.09 2.47
C CYS A 247 -12.43 -15.07 3.59
N LEU A 248 -13.38 -15.46 4.45
CA LEU A 248 -13.13 -16.45 5.51
C LEU A 248 -12.72 -17.81 4.92
N MET A 249 -13.32 -18.21 3.80
CA MET A 249 -13.00 -19.45 3.09
C MET A 249 -11.61 -19.45 2.43
N ARG A 250 -10.85 -18.34 2.51
CA ARG A 250 -9.47 -18.28 2.02
C ARG A 250 -8.46 -18.87 3.00
N GLN A 251 -8.83 -19.02 4.28
CA GLN A 251 -7.94 -19.59 5.28
C GLN A 251 -7.85 -21.10 5.12
N GLN A 252 -6.62 -21.61 5.01
CA GLN A 252 -6.28 -23.02 5.13
C GLN A 252 -5.48 -23.19 6.43
N ASN A 253 -4.15 -23.11 6.34
CA ASN A 253 -3.25 -22.87 7.47
C ASN A 253 -2.81 -21.38 7.50
N GLY A 254 -2.27 -20.88 6.38
CA GLY A 254 -2.27 -19.46 6.03
C GLY A 254 -3.46 -19.09 5.15
N PHE A 255 -3.32 -18.05 4.34
CA PHE A 255 -4.34 -17.63 3.39
C PHE A 255 -3.88 -17.84 1.93
N HIS A 256 -4.81 -18.19 1.05
CA HIS A 256 -4.59 -18.21 -0.39
C HIS A 256 -5.37 -17.10 -1.10
N GLY A 257 -4.90 -16.68 -2.28
CA GLY A 257 -5.56 -15.62 -3.04
C GLY A 257 -6.88 -16.02 -3.70
N ARG A 258 -7.05 -17.31 -4.02
CA ARG A 258 -8.16 -17.83 -4.85
C ARG A 258 -8.45 -19.30 -4.56
N PRO A 259 -9.68 -19.80 -4.84
CA PRO A 259 -10.03 -21.18 -4.54
C PRO A 259 -9.08 -22.16 -5.22
N ASN A 260 -8.76 -23.27 -4.54
CA ASN A 260 -7.87 -24.32 -5.05
C ASN A 260 -6.44 -23.87 -5.43
N LYS A 261 -5.97 -22.73 -4.92
CA LYS A 261 -4.56 -22.31 -5.02
C LYS A 261 -3.82 -22.56 -3.72
N PRO A 262 -2.48 -22.75 -3.76
CA PRO A 262 -1.69 -22.83 -2.54
C PRO A 262 -1.75 -21.51 -1.76
N VAL A 263 -1.59 -21.61 -0.44
CA VAL A 263 -1.41 -20.46 0.46
C VAL A 263 -0.13 -19.70 0.11
N ASP A 264 -0.09 -18.43 0.51
CA ASP A 264 1.02 -17.51 0.27
C ASP A 264 0.99 -16.44 1.36
N THR A 265 2.15 -16.21 2.00
CA THR A 265 2.31 -15.31 3.15
C THR A 265 1.71 -13.94 2.94
N CYS A 266 1.77 -13.35 1.74
CA CYS A 266 1.23 -12.01 1.54
C CYS A 266 -0.29 -11.93 1.73
N TYR A 267 -1.04 -13.03 1.53
CA TYR A 267 -2.49 -13.03 1.75
C TYR A 267 -2.89 -13.01 3.21
N SER A 268 -1.98 -13.32 4.14
CA SER A 268 -2.23 -13.08 5.56
C SER A 268 -2.46 -11.59 5.85
N PHE A 269 -1.90 -10.69 5.02
CA PHE A 269 -2.31 -9.29 5.00
C PHE A 269 -3.47 -9.02 4.04
N TRP A 270 -3.37 -9.37 2.74
CA TRP A 270 -4.41 -8.96 1.77
C TRP A 270 -5.81 -9.43 2.18
N VAL A 271 -5.97 -10.71 2.53
CA VAL A 271 -7.25 -11.24 2.99
C VAL A 271 -7.50 -10.90 4.45
N GLY A 272 -6.48 -10.98 5.31
CA GLY A 272 -6.62 -10.65 6.74
C GLY A 272 -7.10 -9.21 6.97
N ALA A 273 -6.51 -8.24 6.29
CA ALA A 273 -6.89 -6.84 6.37
C ALA A 273 -8.29 -6.59 5.81
N THR A 274 -8.68 -7.30 4.74
CA THR A 274 -10.08 -7.28 4.25
C THR A 274 -11.04 -7.77 5.33
N LEU A 275 -10.72 -8.88 6.00
CA LEU A 275 -11.53 -9.41 7.10
C LEU A 275 -11.57 -8.47 8.32
N MET A 276 -10.50 -7.71 8.56
CA MET A 276 -10.46 -6.67 9.60
C MET A 276 -11.40 -5.51 9.25
N LEU A 277 -11.40 -5.06 7.99
CA LEU A 277 -12.31 -4.02 7.51
C LEU A 277 -13.78 -4.44 7.54
N LEU A 278 -14.05 -5.74 7.48
CA LEU A 278 -15.38 -6.33 7.60
C LEU A 278 -15.74 -6.75 9.05
N ASP A 279 -14.92 -6.43 10.05
CA ASP A 279 -15.09 -6.79 11.48
C ASP A 279 -15.33 -8.30 11.75
N ILE A 280 -14.74 -9.17 10.95
CA ILE A 280 -14.91 -10.64 11.08
C ILE A 280 -13.57 -11.40 11.17
N PHE A 281 -12.43 -10.70 11.16
CA PHE A 281 -11.11 -11.35 11.31
C PHE A 281 -10.97 -12.12 12.63
N LYS A 282 -11.60 -11.64 13.70
CA LYS A 282 -11.67 -12.30 15.03
C LYS A 282 -12.23 -13.73 15.01
N TYR A 283 -12.88 -14.15 13.93
CA TYR A 283 -13.40 -15.50 13.76
C TYR A 283 -12.44 -16.44 13.00
N THR A 284 -11.25 -15.96 12.62
CA THR A 284 -10.22 -16.79 11.96
C THR A 284 -9.35 -17.53 12.97
N ASN A 285 -8.62 -18.54 12.49
CA ASN A 285 -7.68 -19.28 13.33
C ASN A 285 -6.32 -18.57 13.39
N PHE A 286 -6.04 -17.83 14.46
CA PHE A 286 -4.80 -17.05 14.58
C PHE A 286 -3.55 -17.92 14.66
N GLU A 287 -3.57 -18.99 15.45
CA GLU A 287 -2.42 -19.88 15.65
C GLU A 287 -1.96 -20.53 14.34
N LYS A 288 -2.88 -21.06 13.54
CA LYS A 288 -2.53 -21.64 12.23
C LYS A 288 -1.93 -20.61 11.28
N ASN A 289 -2.51 -19.41 11.25
CA ASN A 289 -2.01 -18.32 10.40
C ASN A 289 -0.60 -17.89 10.85
N ARG A 290 -0.42 -17.67 12.15
CA ARG A 290 0.88 -17.33 12.76
C ARG A 290 1.94 -18.38 12.43
N ASN A 291 1.63 -19.66 12.64
CA ASN A 291 2.55 -20.76 12.38
C ASN A 291 2.93 -20.85 10.90
N PHE A 292 1.98 -20.61 9.98
CA PHE A 292 2.28 -20.55 8.56
C PHE A 292 3.18 -19.36 8.19
N ILE A 293 2.89 -18.15 8.69
CA ILE A 293 3.74 -16.98 8.42
C ILE A 293 5.16 -17.24 8.92
N LEU A 294 5.31 -17.72 10.15
CA LEU A 294 6.63 -17.98 10.75
C LEU A 294 7.38 -19.14 10.09
N SER A 295 6.70 -20.09 9.45
CA SER A 295 7.38 -21.14 8.68
C SER A 295 7.97 -20.64 7.36
N THR A 296 7.59 -19.43 6.89
CA THR A 296 8.23 -18.77 5.74
C THR A 296 9.31 -17.76 6.14
N GLN A 297 9.64 -17.67 7.43
CA GLN A 297 10.70 -16.80 7.96
C GLN A 297 12.09 -17.35 7.61
N ASP A 298 12.91 -16.55 6.93
CA ASP A 298 14.31 -16.91 6.73
C ASP A 298 15.09 -16.64 8.02
N ARG A 299 15.53 -17.70 8.70
CA ARG A 299 16.24 -17.59 9.99
C ARG A 299 17.69 -17.13 9.85
N ILE A 300 18.25 -17.11 8.64
CA ILE A 300 19.64 -16.71 8.37
C ILE A 300 19.67 -15.23 8.03
N VAL A 301 19.06 -14.85 6.90
CA VAL A 301 19.08 -13.48 6.41
C VAL A 301 17.97 -12.63 7.03
N GLY A 302 16.87 -13.22 7.51
CA GLY A 302 15.67 -12.48 7.88
C GLY A 302 14.78 -12.18 6.69
N GLY A 303 13.64 -11.55 6.95
CA GLY A 303 12.57 -11.41 5.96
C GLY A 303 11.70 -12.66 5.90
N PHE A 304 10.64 -12.58 5.10
CA PHE A 304 9.71 -13.68 4.85
C PHE A 304 9.65 -13.95 3.35
N ALA A 305 9.49 -15.23 3.01
CA ALA A 305 9.16 -15.67 1.68
C ALA A 305 7.66 -15.91 1.54
N LYS A 306 7.23 -16.20 0.31
CA LYS A 306 5.88 -16.67 -0.02
C LYS A 306 5.53 -18.02 0.60
N TRP A 307 6.49 -18.93 0.62
CA TRP A 307 6.36 -20.32 1.06
C TRP A 307 7.53 -20.70 1.97
N PRO A 308 7.38 -21.74 2.80
CA PRO A 308 8.50 -22.33 3.53
C PRO A 308 9.62 -22.75 2.58
N ASP A 309 10.86 -22.70 3.06
CA ASP A 309 12.06 -23.10 2.31
C ASP A 309 12.24 -22.40 0.95
N SER A 310 11.73 -21.17 0.84
CA SER A 310 11.87 -20.31 -0.34
C SER A 310 12.63 -19.03 0.00
N HIS A 311 13.14 -18.34 -1.02
CA HIS A 311 13.89 -17.10 -0.82
C HIS A 311 12.98 -15.94 -0.36
N PRO A 312 13.37 -15.17 0.67
CA PRO A 312 12.62 -14.01 1.11
C PRO A 312 12.75 -12.86 0.10
N ASP A 313 11.73 -12.00 0.06
CA ASP A 313 11.73 -10.76 -0.71
C ASP A 313 11.08 -9.62 0.09
N ALA A 314 11.28 -8.37 -0.34
CA ALA A 314 10.80 -7.20 0.40
C ALA A 314 9.27 -7.17 0.56
N LEU A 315 8.53 -7.66 -0.44
CA LEU A 315 7.06 -7.67 -0.44
C LEU A 315 6.55 -8.65 0.60
N HIS A 316 7.01 -9.90 0.57
CA HIS A 316 6.57 -10.91 1.52
C HIS A 316 7.11 -10.63 2.93
N ALA A 317 8.31 -10.08 3.07
CA ALA A 317 8.83 -9.62 4.36
C ALA A 317 7.91 -8.58 5.00
N TYR A 318 7.50 -7.58 4.24
CA TYR A 318 6.58 -6.55 4.73
C TYR A 318 5.19 -7.12 5.04
N PHE A 319 4.56 -7.81 4.10
CA PHE A 319 3.20 -8.33 4.31
C PHE A 319 3.11 -9.49 5.31
N GLY A 320 4.20 -10.25 5.52
CA GLY A 320 4.29 -11.20 6.63
C GLY A 320 4.25 -10.50 7.98
N ILE A 321 4.99 -9.41 8.14
CA ILE A 321 4.96 -8.56 9.35
C ILE A 321 3.60 -7.93 9.53
N CYS A 322 2.98 -7.38 8.48
CA CYS A 322 1.62 -6.85 8.58
C CYS A 322 0.61 -7.94 8.92
N GLY A 323 0.75 -9.16 8.38
CA GLY A 323 -0.10 -10.30 8.76
C GLY A 323 0.02 -10.69 10.23
N LEU A 324 1.24 -10.65 10.80
CA LEU A 324 1.50 -10.83 12.23
C LEU A 324 0.95 -9.66 13.08
N SER A 325 1.02 -8.44 12.56
CA SER A 325 0.43 -7.26 13.20
C SER A 325 -1.07 -7.41 13.41
N LEU A 326 -1.82 -7.95 12.43
CA LEU A 326 -3.27 -8.13 12.54
C LEU A 326 -3.70 -9.07 13.69
N ILE A 327 -2.83 -10.01 14.09
CA ILE A 327 -3.09 -10.94 15.21
C ILE A 327 -2.46 -10.48 16.53
N GLY A 328 -1.84 -9.29 16.57
CA GLY A 328 -1.25 -8.72 17.77
C GLY A 328 0.09 -9.36 18.19
N GLU A 329 0.93 -9.76 17.23
CA GLU A 329 2.27 -10.28 17.52
C GLU A 329 3.10 -9.28 18.34
N ALA A 330 3.72 -9.76 19.43
CA ALA A 330 4.52 -8.93 20.30
C ALA A 330 5.73 -8.32 19.56
N GLY A 331 5.98 -7.02 19.77
CA GLY A 331 7.09 -6.31 19.14
C GLY A 331 6.81 -5.81 17.72
N ILE A 332 5.57 -5.94 17.22
CA ILE A 332 5.13 -5.36 15.96
C ILE A 332 4.04 -4.32 16.25
N CYS A 333 4.13 -3.13 15.68
CA CYS A 333 3.10 -2.11 15.78
C CYS A 333 1.78 -2.58 15.13
N GLU A 334 0.67 -1.92 15.44
CA GLU A 334 -0.60 -2.16 14.74
C GLU A 334 -0.59 -1.48 13.36
N VAL A 335 -1.01 -2.21 12.33
CA VAL A 335 -1.17 -1.70 10.95
C VAL A 335 -2.58 -1.14 10.75
N HIS A 336 -2.70 -0.01 10.07
CA HIS A 336 -3.98 0.47 9.56
C HIS A 336 -4.42 -0.38 8.36
N PRO A 337 -5.53 -1.15 8.45
CA PRO A 337 -5.85 -2.17 7.47
C PRO A 337 -6.20 -1.61 6.08
N ALA A 338 -6.82 -0.43 5.96
CA ALA A 338 -7.13 0.16 4.65
C ALA A 338 -5.93 0.92 4.02
N LEU A 339 -5.27 1.80 4.78
CA LEU A 339 -4.20 2.66 4.26
C LEU A 339 -2.82 1.98 4.14
N ASN A 340 -2.65 0.78 4.71
CA ASN A 340 -1.43 -0.02 4.60
C ASN A 340 -0.17 0.73 5.12
N VAL A 341 -0.29 1.31 6.32
CA VAL A 341 0.78 1.98 7.08
C VAL A 341 0.57 1.68 8.57
N SER A 342 1.56 1.90 9.43
CA SER A 342 1.34 1.77 10.88
C SER A 342 0.25 2.73 11.38
N LEU A 343 -0.44 2.37 12.47
CA LEU A 343 -1.38 3.28 13.13
C LEU A 343 -0.69 4.55 13.63
N THR A 344 0.60 4.50 13.97
CA THR A 344 1.41 5.68 14.32
C THR A 344 1.49 6.64 13.13
N THR A 345 1.84 6.13 11.94
CA THR A 345 1.89 6.92 10.72
C THR A 345 0.50 7.47 10.35
N TYR A 346 -0.55 6.66 10.49
CA TYR A 346 -1.93 7.10 10.27
C TYR A 346 -2.34 8.25 11.19
N LYS A 347 -2.05 8.16 12.50
CA LYS A 347 -2.34 9.25 13.46
C LYS A 347 -1.61 10.54 13.10
N ARG A 348 -0.35 10.46 12.65
CA ARG A 348 0.38 11.64 12.16
C ARG A 348 -0.28 12.25 10.92
N LEU A 349 -0.77 11.42 9.99
CA LEU A 349 -1.52 11.90 8.83
C LEU A 349 -2.78 12.66 9.24
N GLN A 350 -3.54 12.16 10.22
CA GLN A 350 -4.73 12.87 10.74
C GLN A 350 -4.36 14.24 11.32
N GLN A 351 -3.30 14.33 12.12
CA GLN A 351 -2.80 15.61 12.65
C GLN A 351 -2.36 16.58 11.54
N LEU A 352 -1.76 16.05 10.48
CA LEU A 352 -1.34 16.84 9.32
C LEU A 352 -2.56 17.38 8.56
N HIS A 353 -3.61 16.58 8.37
CA HIS A 353 -4.87 17.02 7.78
C HIS A 353 -5.55 18.11 8.60
N ASP A 354 -5.58 17.98 9.93
CA ASP A 354 -6.13 19.01 10.82
C ASP A 354 -5.34 20.31 10.71
N THR A 355 -4.01 20.23 10.64
CA THR A 355 -3.13 21.38 10.43
C THR A 355 -3.42 22.10 9.12
N TRP A 356 -3.69 21.37 8.02
CA TRP A 356 -4.05 21.97 6.74
C TRP A 356 -5.39 22.70 6.81
N LYS A 357 -6.41 22.09 7.42
CA LYS A 357 -7.73 22.70 7.61
C LYS A 357 -7.65 24.01 8.39
N SER A 358 -6.87 24.04 9.48
CA SER A 358 -6.68 25.27 10.27
C SER A 358 -6.07 26.39 9.44
N LYS A 359 -5.02 26.11 8.63
CA LYS A 359 -4.40 27.10 7.75
C LYS A 359 -5.32 27.60 6.64
N ASP A 360 -6.26 26.79 6.18
CA ASP A 360 -7.24 27.20 5.17
C ASP A 360 -8.32 28.09 5.79
N CYS A 361 -8.76 27.78 7.02
CA CYS A 361 -9.66 28.67 7.78
C CYS A 361 -9.03 30.04 8.05
N GLU A 362 -7.78 30.10 8.51
CA GLU A 362 -7.06 31.36 8.77
C GLU A 362 -6.90 32.22 7.51
N ARG A 363 -6.52 31.61 6.37
CA ARG A 363 -6.41 32.31 5.09
C ARG A 363 -7.75 32.87 4.60
N ASN A 364 -8.85 32.16 4.85
CA ASN A 364 -10.18 32.62 4.47
C ASN A 364 -10.67 33.77 5.37
N SER A 365 -10.33 33.78 6.66
CA SER A 365 -10.63 34.92 7.55
C SER A 365 -9.82 36.17 7.23
N ASP A 366 -8.54 36.04 6.88
CA ASP A 366 -7.69 37.17 6.52
C ASP A 366 -8.14 37.83 5.19
N ASN A 367 -8.56 37.01 4.22
CA ASN A 367 -9.12 37.52 2.96
C ASN A 367 -10.47 38.25 3.14
N MET A 368 -11.25 37.89 4.18
CA MET A 368 -12.48 38.62 4.53
C MET A 368 -12.19 39.98 5.18
N HIS A 369 -11.08 40.12 5.91
CA HIS A 369 -10.69 41.37 6.57
C HIS A 369 -9.96 42.37 5.66
N ILE A 370 -9.40 41.92 4.53
CA ILE A 370 -8.76 42.79 3.53
C ILE A 370 -9.77 43.27 2.46
N GLY A 371 -10.97 42.68 2.43
CA GLY A 371 -12.05 42.99 1.49
C GLY A 371 -13.09 44.02 1.96
N THR A 372 -12.85 44.69 3.09
CA THR A 372 -13.66 45.82 3.61
C THR A 372 -12.83 47.08 3.69
#